data_AF-A0A812XWJ3-F1
#
_entry.id   AF-A0A812XWJ3-F1
#
_cell.length_a   1.000
_cell.length_b   1.000
_cell.length_c   1.000
_cell.angle_alpha   90.00
_cell.angle_beta   90.00
_cell.angle_gamma   90.00
#
_symmetry.space_group_name_H-M   'P 1'
#
loop_
_entity.id
_entity.type
_entity.pdbx_description
1 polymer ?
#
loop_
_entity_poly.entity_id
_entity_poly.type
_entity_poly.pdbx_seq_one_letter_code
_entity_poly.pdbx_strand_id
1 'polypeptide(L)'
;MADNIPSMRRNSANALATAVGVWPEELWPKILPRLEKTLPEVLMQPEHSETFTDYTPSGPFSVPKSKTLSLEERGKADPEFIDQVMYSCGSSAPKTFKERRARPKDTGCMNCAATAPTQLWEASEGMVHLLTDLASFASSTGSEKKLEQLTALLPSLSKAFACSQYRHHHLLKQRLCERLPEITKAFGPRLVPYLPEFLKTLATCAGQGAHRALKQEASQVLKHWKQTFREEELLRACQDASLDAKVLQLLG
;
A
#
# COMPACT_ATOMS: atom_id res chain seq x y z
N MET A 1 -7.30 9.76 -4.09
CA MET A 1 -6.68 8.69 -3.28
C MET A 1 -6.65 7.33 -3.98
N ALA A 2 -7.15 7.21 -5.22
CA ALA A 2 -7.16 5.95 -5.97
C ALA A 2 -6.35 6.09 -7.28
N ASP A 3 -5.28 6.87 -7.19
CA ASP A 3 -4.31 7.07 -8.26
C ASP A 3 -3.50 5.77 -8.45
N ASN A 4 -3.00 5.48 -9.64
CA ASN A 4 -2.19 4.28 -9.90
C ASN A 4 -0.77 4.38 -9.30
N ILE A 5 -0.32 5.58 -8.93
CA ILE A 5 0.96 5.84 -8.30
C ILE A 5 0.83 5.75 -6.76
N PRO A 6 1.52 4.81 -6.09
CA PRO A 6 1.42 4.64 -4.64
C PRO A 6 1.75 5.90 -3.82
N SER A 7 2.78 6.65 -4.24
CA SER A 7 3.15 7.90 -3.56
C SER A 7 2.06 8.96 -3.67
N MET A 8 1.36 9.05 -4.80
CA MET A 8 0.23 9.96 -4.98
C MET A 8 -0.94 9.56 -4.09
N ARG A 9 -1.21 8.26 -3.91
CA ARG A 9 -2.25 7.78 -2.98
C ARG A 9 -1.95 8.20 -1.55
N ARG A 10 -0.72 7.95 -1.06
CA ARG A 10 -0.26 8.34 0.28
C ARG A 10 -0.29 9.86 0.47
N ASN A 11 0.28 10.63 -0.46
CA ASN A 11 0.34 12.09 -0.36
C ASN A 11 -1.05 12.72 -0.40
N SER A 12 -1.96 12.19 -1.24
CA SER A 12 -3.35 12.66 -1.30
C SER A 12 -4.10 12.39 0.01
N ALA A 13 -3.89 11.21 0.61
CA ALA A 13 -4.49 10.86 1.89
C ALA A 13 -4.00 11.80 3.01
N ASN A 14 -2.69 12.07 3.04
CA ASN A 14 -2.09 12.98 3.98
C ASN A 14 -2.61 14.42 3.84
N ALA A 15 -2.62 14.95 2.61
CA ALA A 15 -3.17 16.28 2.34
C ALA A 15 -4.63 16.41 2.79
N LEU A 16 -5.43 15.36 2.58
CA LEU A 16 -6.83 15.35 3.01
C LEU A 16 -6.96 15.27 4.54
N ALA A 17 -6.13 14.46 5.22
CA ALA A 17 -6.11 14.42 6.67
C ALA A 17 -5.69 15.77 7.29
N THR A 18 -4.70 16.45 6.71
CA THR A 18 -4.33 17.80 7.10
C THR A 18 -5.48 18.78 6.90
N ALA A 19 -6.18 18.72 5.76
CA ALA A 19 -7.34 19.56 5.51
C ALA A 19 -8.46 19.33 6.54
N VAL A 20 -8.72 18.08 6.94
CA VAL A 20 -9.67 17.75 8.02
C VAL A 20 -9.24 18.32 9.36
N GLY A 21 -7.93 18.39 9.62
CA GLY A 21 -7.41 19.03 10.83
C GLY A 21 -7.71 20.52 10.90
N VAL A 22 -7.79 21.19 9.74
CA VAL A 22 -8.11 22.63 9.63
C VAL A 22 -9.62 22.87 9.61
N TRP A 23 -10.38 22.06 8.85
CA TRP A 23 -11.84 22.20 8.68
C TRP A 23 -12.59 20.93 9.10
N PRO A 24 -12.55 20.58 10.41
CA PRO A 24 -13.12 19.33 10.89
C PRO A 24 -14.63 19.24 10.70
N GLU A 25 -15.37 20.30 11.02
CA GLU A 25 -16.85 20.29 10.96
C GLU A 25 -17.38 20.14 9.52
N GLU A 26 -16.67 20.69 8.54
CA GLU A 26 -17.09 20.65 7.14
C GLU A 26 -16.70 19.36 6.41
N LEU A 27 -15.50 18.85 6.70
CA LEU A 27 -14.89 17.75 5.94
C LEU A 27 -15.13 16.38 6.59
N TRP A 28 -15.19 16.29 7.92
CA TRP A 28 -15.46 15.04 8.62
C TRP A 28 -16.74 14.33 8.17
N PRO A 29 -17.92 14.99 8.09
CA PRO A 29 -19.15 14.33 7.67
C PRO A 29 -19.13 13.86 6.20
N LYS A 30 -18.20 14.38 5.38
CA LYS A 30 -18.02 13.95 3.98
C LYS A 30 -17.04 12.78 3.86
N ILE A 31 -16.04 12.74 4.73
CA ILE A 31 -14.93 11.79 4.64
C ILE A 31 -15.24 10.49 5.34
N LEU A 32 -15.84 10.52 6.53
CA LEU A 32 -16.15 9.31 7.29
C LEU A 32 -17.05 8.34 6.49
N PRO A 33 -18.17 8.76 5.86
CA PRO A 33 -18.98 7.87 5.03
C PRO A 33 -18.23 7.32 3.81
N ARG A 34 -17.27 8.09 3.28
CA ARG A 34 -16.43 7.64 2.16
C ARG A 34 -15.45 6.56 2.60
N LEU A 35 -14.86 6.69 3.79
CA LEU A 35 -14.02 5.64 4.39
C LEU A 35 -14.83 4.36 4.64
N GLU A 36 -15.99 4.48 5.26
CA GLU A 36 -16.92 3.37 5.53
C GLU A 36 -17.29 2.61 4.25
N LYS A 37 -17.55 3.34 3.17
CA LYS A 37 -17.90 2.76 1.87
C LYS A 37 -16.71 2.16 1.15
N THR A 38 -15.63 2.92 0.96
CA THR A 38 -14.55 2.58 0.02
C THR A 38 -13.53 1.60 0.60
N LEU A 39 -13.27 1.61 1.91
CA LEU A 39 -12.32 0.68 2.53
C LEU A 39 -12.66 -0.82 2.28
N PRO A 40 -13.93 -1.27 2.41
CA PRO A 40 -14.28 -2.66 2.14
C PRO A 40 -14.45 -3.01 0.64
N GLU A 41 -14.38 -2.05 -0.29
CA GLU A 41 -14.59 -2.32 -1.73
C GLU A 41 -13.55 -3.29 -2.31
N VAL A 42 -12.36 -3.40 -1.70
CA VAL A 42 -11.37 -4.44 -2.07
C VAL A 42 -11.93 -5.86 -2.01
N LEU A 43 -12.91 -6.13 -1.14
CA LEU A 43 -13.57 -7.43 -1.04
C LEU A 43 -14.38 -7.78 -2.30
N MET A 44 -14.67 -6.79 -3.14
CA MET A 44 -15.36 -6.95 -4.42
C MET A 44 -14.39 -7.03 -5.61
N GLN A 45 -13.08 -6.97 -5.37
CA GLN A 45 -12.07 -7.03 -6.43
C GLN A 45 -12.09 -8.42 -7.10
N PRO A 46 -12.27 -8.51 -8.43
CA PRO A 46 -12.24 -9.78 -9.15
C PRO A 46 -10.84 -10.43 -9.13
N GLU A 47 -10.81 -11.76 -9.24
CA GLU A 47 -9.57 -12.56 -9.24
C GLU A 47 -8.66 -12.22 -10.43
N HIS A 48 -9.27 -12.06 -11.60
CA HIS A 48 -8.62 -11.58 -12.81
C HIS A 48 -8.65 -10.05 -12.82
N SER A 49 -7.76 -9.40 -12.06
CA SER A 49 -7.43 -8.00 -12.34
C SER A 49 -6.77 -8.00 -13.73
N GLU A 50 -7.53 -7.62 -14.75
CA GLU A 50 -7.16 -7.85 -16.15
C GLU A 50 -5.76 -7.29 -16.42
N THR A 51 -4.89 -8.20 -16.87
CA THR A 51 -3.63 -7.82 -17.49
C THR A 51 -4.04 -7.24 -18.83
N PHE A 52 -3.78 -5.95 -19.05
CA PHE A 52 -4.17 -5.17 -20.23
C PHE A 52 -4.43 -6.02 -21.49
N THR A 53 -5.66 -6.44 -21.69
CA THR A 53 -6.09 -7.16 -22.90
C THR A 53 -5.99 -6.25 -24.13
N ASP A 54 -6.15 -4.95 -23.90
CA ASP A 54 -6.05 -3.90 -24.91
C ASP A 54 -4.64 -3.28 -25.06
N TYR A 55 -3.62 -3.78 -24.35
CA TYR A 55 -2.26 -3.31 -24.59
C TYR A 55 -1.76 -3.88 -25.92
N THR A 56 -1.99 -3.11 -26.98
CA THR A 56 -1.24 -3.23 -28.21
C THR A 56 0.12 -2.57 -27.96
N PRO A 57 1.24 -3.31 -27.91
CA PRO A 57 2.54 -2.70 -27.73
C PRO A 57 2.75 -1.64 -28.82
N SER A 58 2.86 -0.38 -28.40
CA SER A 58 3.08 0.74 -29.32
C SER A 58 4.55 0.75 -29.74
N GLY A 59 4.85 0.01 -30.81
CA GLY A 59 6.11 0.11 -31.54
C GLY A 59 7.04 -1.11 -31.45
N PRO A 60 8.12 -1.12 -32.25
CA PRO A 60 9.02 -2.27 -32.44
C PRO A 60 9.92 -2.57 -31.23
N PHE A 61 9.81 -1.78 -30.15
CA PHE A 61 10.53 -2.00 -28.91
C PHE A 61 9.79 -3.01 -28.04
N SER A 62 9.77 -4.25 -28.51
CA SER A 62 9.65 -5.40 -27.62
C SER A 62 10.78 -5.31 -26.59
N VAL A 63 10.46 -5.55 -25.32
CA VAL A 63 11.45 -5.60 -24.23
C VAL A 63 12.61 -6.48 -24.70
N PRO A 64 13.83 -5.95 -24.87
CA PRO A 64 14.94 -6.74 -25.37
C PRO A 64 15.13 -7.92 -24.43
N LYS A 65 15.24 -9.13 -24.99
CA LYS A 65 15.53 -10.34 -24.21
C LYS A 65 16.75 -10.04 -23.35
N SER A 66 16.62 -10.22 -22.04
CA SER A 66 17.73 -10.10 -21.10
C SER A 66 18.91 -10.89 -21.64
N LYS A 67 20.05 -10.23 -21.91
CA LYS A 67 21.29 -10.91 -22.27
C LYS A 67 21.69 -11.78 -21.08
N THR A 68 21.80 -13.08 -21.28
CA THR A 68 22.20 -14.00 -20.21
C THR A 68 23.68 -13.78 -19.94
N LEU A 69 24.01 -12.95 -18.95
CA LEU A 69 25.39 -12.73 -18.51
C LEU A 69 25.85 -13.91 -17.64
N SER A 70 27.03 -14.43 -17.95
CA SER A 70 27.72 -15.42 -17.10
C SER A 70 28.06 -14.83 -15.73
N LEU A 71 28.33 -15.68 -14.75
CA LEU A 71 28.62 -15.26 -13.37
C LEU A 71 29.86 -14.34 -13.28
N GLU A 72 30.82 -14.53 -14.19
CA GLU A 72 32.08 -13.78 -14.29
C GLU A 72 31.93 -12.40 -14.94
N GLU A 73 30.84 -12.20 -15.69
CA GLU A 73 30.47 -10.94 -16.34
C GLU A 73 29.57 -10.07 -15.46
N ARG A 74 28.94 -10.64 -14.43
CA ARG A 74 28.12 -9.90 -13.46
C ARG A 74 29.00 -9.00 -12.61
N GLY A 75 28.98 -7.71 -12.92
CA GLY A 75 29.72 -6.66 -12.20
C GLY A 75 30.77 -5.95 -13.03
N LYS A 76 31.02 -6.40 -14.26
CA LYS A 76 31.78 -5.62 -15.25
C LYS A 76 30.82 -4.67 -15.96
N ALA A 77 31.21 -3.41 -16.12
CA ALA A 77 30.45 -2.48 -16.96
C ALA A 77 30.42 -3.02 -18.39
N ASP A 78 29.23 -3.05 -18.99
CA ASP A 78 29.07 -3.55 -20.36
C ASP A 78 29.86 -2.63 -21.31
N PRO A 79 30.89 -3.14 -22.02
CA PRO A 79 31.76 -2.32 -22.86
C PRO A 79 31.02 -1.55 -23.95
N GLU A 80 29.81 -1.97 -24.34
CA GLU A 80 28.96 -1.24 -25.28
C GLU A 80 28.39 0.09 -24.71
N PHE A 81 28.41 0.28 -23.39
CA PHE A 81 27.77 1.40 -22.68
C PHE A 81 28.72 2.21 -21.79
N ILE A 82 30.04 1.96 -21.84
CA ILE A 82 31.04 2.64 -20.99
C ILE A 82 31.15 4.15 -21.30
N ASP A 83 30.93 4.56 -22.56
CA ASP A 83 31.08 5.95 -23.02
C ASP A 83 29.76 6.57 -23.55
N GLN A 84 28.61 5.99 -23.21
CA GLN A 84 27.32 6.55 -23.60
C GLN A 84 26.68 7.34 -22.45
N VAL A 85 26.21 8.56 -22.73
CA VAL A 85 25.43 9.35 -21.78
C VAL A 85 24.09 8.66 -21.55
N MET A 86 23.97 7.99 -20.40
CA MET A 86 22.73 7.36 -19.96
C MET A 86 21.69 8.42 -19.60
N TYR A 87 20.79 8.74 -20.52
CA TYR A 87 19.64 9.58 -20.22
C TYR A 87 18.64 8.78 -19.39
N SER A 88 18.48 9.15 -18.12
CA SER A 88 17.35 8.68 -17.31
C SER A 88 16.05 9.21 -17.93
N CYS A 89 14.96 8.43 -17.85
CA CYS A 89 13.62 8.83 -18.27
C CYS A 89 13.18 10.20 -17.69
N GLY A 90 13.82 10.69 -16.61
CA GLY A 90 13.58 12.02 -16.05
C GLY A 90 14.26 13.19 -16.77
N SER A 91 15.35 12.95 -17.51
CA SER A 91 16.16 13.99 -18.16
C SER A 91 15.75 14.31 -19.60
N SER A 92 14.94 13.45 -20.24
CA SER A 92 14.52 13.62 -21.64
C SER A 92 13.12 14.22 -21.81
N ALA A 93 12.46 14.65 -20.74
CA ALA A 93 11.18 15.37 -20.87
C ALA A 93 11.46 16.77 -21.46
N PRO A 94 11.08 17.05 -22.72
CA PRO A 94 11.35 18.35 -23.30
C PRO A 94 10.48 19.39 -22.57
N LYS A 95 11.10 20.28 -21.80
CA LYS A 95 10.43 21.48 -21.26
C LYS A 95 10.23 22.54 -22.35
N THR A 96 9.70 22.16 -23.51
CA THR A 96 9.35 23.09 -24.60
C THR A 96 7.83 23.18 -24.73
N PHE A 97 7.23 23.94 -23.82
CA PHE A 97 5.88 24.51 -23.99
C PHE A 97 5.94 25.71 -24.94
N LYS A 98 6.38 25.51 -26.18
CA LYS A 98 6.19 26.47 -27.28
C LYS A 98 6.11 25.70 -28.58
N GLU A 99 4.91 25.16 -28.84
CA GLU A 99 4.26 25.16 -30.16
C GLU A 99 3.00 24.29 -30.09
N ARG A 100 1.86 24.97 -30.02
CA ARG A 100 0.55 24.39 -30.33
C ARG A 100 0.50 24.19 -31.84
N ARG A 101 0.84 23.00 -32.33
CA ARG A 101 0.30 22.36 -33.55
C ARG A 101 1.06 21.05 -33.79
N ALA A 102 0.31 19.95 -33.85
CA ALA A 102 0.78 18.59 -34.16
C ALA A 102 1.77 17.96 -33.15
N ARG A 103 1.28 17.54 -31.98
CA ARG A 103 1.99 16.55 -31.14
C ARG A 103 1.47 15.14 -31.45
N PRO A 104 2.32 14.14 -31.73
CA PRO A 104 2.00 12.77 -31.42
C PRO A 104 1.79 12.68 -29.90
N LYS A 105 0.73 12.01 -29.47
CA LYS A 105 0.22 11.99 -28.09
C LYS A 105 1.17 11.39 -27.03
N ASP A 106 2.37 10.95 -27.39
CA ASP A 106 3.15 9.98 -26.60
C ASP A 106 4.64 10.35 -26.50
N THR A 107 4.96 11.41 -25.77
CA THR A 107 6.35 11.68 -25.36
C THR A 107 6.41 11.95 -23.86
N GLY A 108 6.15 10.88 -23.10
CA GLY A 108 6.47 10.72 -21.68
C GLY A 108 6.65 9.22 -21.41
N CYS A 109 7.48 8.83 -20.44
CA CYS A 109 7.66 7.41 -20.08
C CYS A 109 6.39 6.77 -19.47
N MET A 110 5.32 7.54 -19.32
CA MET A 110 3.95 7.11 -19.15
C MET A 110 3.15 7.65 -20.34
N ASN A 111 2.41 6.79 -21.04
CA ASN A 111 1.41 7.21 -22.02
C ASN A 111 0.30 7.96 -21.24
N CYS A 112 0.43 9.28 -21.08
CA CYS A 112 -0.50 10.11 -20.33
C CYS A 112 -1.93 10.13 -20.93
N ALA A 113 -2.15 9.50 -22.09
CA ALA A 113 -3.46 9.35 -22.70
C ALA A 113 -4.15 8.02 -22.33
N ALA A 114 -3.43 7.04 -21.75
CA ALA A 114 -4.00 5.78 -21.30
C ALA A 114 -4.47 5.90 -19.84
N THR A 115 -5.74 6.26 -19.64
CA THR A 115 -6.39 6.16 -18.33
C THR A 115 -6.74 4.70 -18.05
N ALA A 116 -5.84 3.96 -17.41
CA ALA A 116 -6.20 2.67 -16.83
C ALA A 116 -7.31 2.90 -15.78
N PRO A 117 -8.36 2.07 -15.75
CA PRO A 117 -9.38 2.18 -14.72
C PRO A 117 -8.76 1.89 -13.36
N THR A 118 -9.01 2.78 -12.40
CA THR A 118 -8.64 2.60 -10.99
C THR A 118 -9.14 1.24 -10.50
N GLN A 119 -8.25 0.46 -9.88
CA GLN A 119 -8.64 -0.81 -9.26
C GLN A 119 -9.13 -0.60 -7.82
N LEU A 120 -10.06 -1.43 -7.35
CA LEU A 120 -10.69 -1.27 -6.03
C LEU A 120 -9.67 -1.39 -4.89
N TRP A 121 -8.64 -2.22 -5.07
CA TRP A 121 -7.56 -2.34 -4.09
C TRP A 121 -6.72 -1.05 -3.98
N GLU A 122 -6.56 -0.29 -5.06
CA GLU A 122 -5.82 0.99 -5.04
C GLU A 122 -6.61 2.06 -4.27
N ALA A 123 -7.93 2.09 -4.45
CA ALA A 123 -8.81 2.97 -3.69
C ALA A 123 -8.78 2.60 -2.19
N SER A 124 -8.80 1.30 -1.88
CA SER A 124 -8.74 0.79 -0.52
C SER A 124 -7.38 1.09 0.14
N GLU A 125 -6.26 0.97 -0.59
CA GLU A 125 -4.94 1.40 -0.11
C GLU A 125 -4.93 2.89 0.27
N GLY A 126 -5.53 3.74 -0.56
CA GLY A 126 -5.71 5.16 -0.25
C GLY A 126 -6.50 5.39 1.04
N MET A 127 -7.56 4.60 1.27
CA MET A 127 -8.34 4.65 2.51
C MET A 127 -7.54 4.20 3.74
N VAL A 128 -6.65 3.21 3.60
CA VAL A 128 -5.75 2.78 4.68
C VAL A 128 -4.84 3.92 5.12
N HIS A 129 -4.22 4.63 4.16
CA HIS A 129 -3.39 5.79 4.46
C HIS A 129 -4.22 6.88 5.16
N LEU A 130 -5.41 7.19 4.65
CA LEU A 130 -6.27 8.23 5.22
C LEU A 130 -6.72 7.87 6.65
N LEU A 131 -7.14 6.63 6.88
CA LEU A 131 -7.53 6.13 8.20
C LEU A 131 -6.39 6.29 9.20
N THR A 132 -5.16 5.93 8.80
CA THR A 132 -3.97 6.03 9.66
C THR A 132 -3.69 7.48 10.03
N ASP A 133 -3.73 8.38 9.06
CA ASP A 133 -3.41 9.80 9.25
C ASP A 133 -4.49 10.50 10.10
N LEU A 134 -5.77 10.20 9.85
CA LEU A 134 -6.88 10.71 10.65
C LEU A 134 -6.87 10.18 12.08
N ALA A 135 -6.55 8.89 12.28
CA ALA A 135 -6.44 8.30 13.61
C ALA A 135 -5.27 8.94 14.39
N SER A 136 -4.13 9.13 13.74
CA SER A 136 -2.96 9.80 14.33
C SER A 136 -3.28 11.25 14.74
N PHE A 137 -4.01 11.97 13.88
CA PHE A 137 -4.48 13.32 14.17
C PHE A 137 -5.48 13.35 15.32
N ALA A 138 -6.49 12.47 15.31
CA ALA A 138 -7.50 12.39 16.38
C ALA A 138 -6.86 12.02 17.73
N SER A 139 -5.88 11.10 17.72
CA SER A 139 -5.12 10.69 18.89
C SER A 139 -4.29 11.85 19.46
N SER A 140 -3.55 12.57 18.61
CA SER A 140 -2.73 13.72 19.04
C SER A 140 -3.54 14.92 19.54
N THR A 141 -4.76 15.10 19.04
CA THR A 141 -5.67 16.18 19.46
C THR A 141 -6.60 15.80 20.62
N GLY A 142 -6.56 14.54 21.08
CA GLY A 142 -7.45 14.05 22.15
C GLY A 142 -8.93 13.98 21.74
N SER A 143 -9.21 13.88 20.45
CA SER A 143 -10.58 13.88 19.92
C SER A 143 -11.23 12.49 20.01
N GLU A 144 -11.58 12.07 21.23
CA GLU A 144 -12.11 10.73 21.55
C GLU A 144 -13.27 10.30 20.66
N LYS A 145 -14.26 11.17 20.41
CA LYS A 145 -15.41 10.87 19.55
C LYS A 145 -15.02 10.47 18.12
N LYS A 146 -14.04 11.16 17.54
CA LYS A 146 -13.54 10.85 16.19
C LYS A 146 -12.77 9.53 16.19
N LEU A 147 -11.98 9.28 17.23
CA LEU A 147 -11.23 8.04 17.38
C LEU A 147 -12.17 6.84 17.54
N GLU A 148 -13.27 6.98 18.28
CA GLU A 148 -14.32 5.96 18.39
C GLU A 148 -14.96 5.65 17.04
N GLN A 149 -15.32 6.68 16.27
CA GLN A 149 -15.85 6.52 14.91
C GLN A 149 -14.86 5.79 13.98
N LEU A 150 -13.57 6.12 14.05
CA LEU A 150 -12.54 5.42 13.26
C LEU A 150 -12.30 3.99 13.77
N THR A 151 -12.48 3.73 15.07
CA THR A 151 -12.31 2.39 15.65
C THR A 151 -13.37 1.42 15.10
N ALA A 152 -14.57 1.92 14.82
CA ALA A 152 -15.62 1.13 14.16
C ALA A 152 -15.23 0.60 12.76
N LEU A 153 -14.17 1.15 12.14
CA LEU A 153 -13.64 0.71 10.84
C LEU A 153 -12.60 -0.41 10.95
N LEU A 154 -12.08 -0.71 12.14
CA LEU A 154 -11.07 -1.76 12.34
C LEU A 154 -11.48 -3.15 11.83
N PRO A 155 -12.75 -3.61 11.97
CA PRO A 155 -13.20 -4.86 11.35
C PRO A 155 -13.13 -4.84 9.82
N SER A 156 -13.42 -3.70 9.18
CA SER A 156 -13.32 -3.57 7.73
C SER A 156 -11.86 -3.55 7.28
N LEU A 157 -10.99 -2.91 8.06
CA LEU A 157 -9.55 -2.90 7.85
C LEU A 157 -8.96 -4.32 7.96
N SER A 158 -9.33 -5.10 8.98
CA SER A 158 -8.83 -6.46 9.17
C SER A 158 -9.29 -7.40 8.03
N LYS A 159 -10.53 -7.27 7.57
CA LYS A 159 -11.05 -7.98 6.38
C LYS A 159 -10.33 -7.58 5.09
N ALA A 160 -10.11 -6.28 4.86
CA ALA A 160 -9.36 -5.78 3.72
C ALA A 160 -7.92 -6.33 3.71
N PHE A 161 -7.29 -6.39 4.89
CA PHE A 161 -5.96 -6.96 5.04
C PHE A 161 -5.90 -8.46 4.74
N ALA A 162 -6.91 -9.22 5.17
CA ALA A 162 -6.99 -10.66 4.93
C ALA A 162 -7.29 -11.01 3.46
N CYS A 163 -7.86 -10.08 2.69
CA CYS A 163 -8.28 -10.32 1.30
C CYS A 163 -7.09 -10.72 0.42
N SER A 164 -7.21 -11.89 -0.22
CA SER A 164 -6.15 -12.49 -1.05
C SER A 164 -6.65 -12.98 -2.42
N GLN A 165 -7.90 -12.69 -2.75
CA GLN A 165 -8.59 -13.27 -3.91
C GLN A 165 -8.15 -12.69 -5.27
N TYR A 166 -7.32 -11.63 -5.27
CA TYR A 166 -6.91 -10.91 -6.48
C TYR A 166 -5.39 -10.86 -6.63
N ARG A 167 -4.88 -10.77 -7.86
CA ARG A 167 -3.43 -10.85 -8.16
C ARG A 167 -2.55 -9.90 -7.34
N HIS A 168 -2.99 -8.65 -7.16
CA HIS A 168 -2.22 -7.58 -6.52
C HIS A 168 -2.35 -7.53 -4.98
N HIS A 169 -2.96 -8.54 -4.35
CA HIS A 169 -3.23 -8.51 -2.90
C HIS A 169 -1.99 -8.33 -2.02
N HIS A 170 -0.84 -8.85 -2.47
CA HIS A 170 0.42 -8.71 -1.76
C HIS A 170 0.89 -7.25 -1.67
N LEU A 171 0.52 -6.38 -2.63
CA LEU A 171 0.85 -4.95 -2.60
C LEU A 171 0.04 -4.23 -1.52
N LEU A 172 -1.28 -4.45 -1.46
CA LEU A 172 -2.12 -3.86 -0.42
C LEU A 172 -1.67 -4.32 0.97
N LYS A 173 -1.39 -5.63 1.13
CA LYS A 173 -0.88 -6.19 2.39
C LYS A 173 0.46 -5.57 2.79
N GLN A 174 1.36 -5.36 1.84
CA GLN A 174 2.65 -4.72 2.13
C GLN A 174 2.43 -3.29 2.64
N ARG A 175 1.58 -2.50 1.97
CA ARG A 175 1.27 -1.13 2.39
C ARG A 175 0.57 -1.09 3.74
N LEU A 176 -0.31 -2.04 4.03
CA LEU A 176 -0.90 -2.20 5.36
C LEU A 176 0.17 -2.49 6.41
N CYS A 177 1.09 -3.43 6.18
CA CYS A 177 2.20 -3.70 7.10
C CYS A 177 3.05 -2.45 7.36
N GLU A 178 3.37 -1.67 6.33
CA GLU A 178 4.11 -0.40 6.47
C GLU A 178 3.35 0.64 7.34
N ARG A 179 2.00 0.63 7.33
CA ARG A 179 1.16 1.55 8.12
C ARG A 179 0.79 1.02 9.50
N LEU A 180 0.84 -0.30 9.73
CA LEU A 180 0.39 -0.93 10.97
C LEU A 180 1.06 -0.37 12.24
N PRO A 181 2.37 -0.05 12.28
CA PRO A 181 2.98 0.57 13.47
C PRO A 181 2.33 1.91 13.85
N GLU A 182 2.02 2.75 12.87
CA GLU A 182 1.35 4.04 13.10
C GLU A 182 -0.11 3.84 13.50
N ILE A 183 -0.82 2.88 12.91
CA ILE A 183 -2.17 2.47 13.32
C ILE A 183 -2.15 1.99 14.77
N THR A 184 -1.21 1.11 15.14
CA THR A 184 -1.05 0.61 16.51
C THR A 184 -0.83 1.74 17.50
N LYS A 185 0.04 2.70 17.17
CA LYS A 185 0.27 3.88 18.00
C LYS A 185 -1.00 4.74 18.14
N ALA A 186 -1.73 4.97 17.05
CA ALA A 186 -2.88 5.85 17.03
C ALA A 186 -4.10 5.30 17.81
N PHE A 187 -4.40 4.01 17.62
CA PHE A 187 -5.54 3.36 18.27
C PHE A 187 -5.20 2.84 19.68
N GLY A 188 -3.93 2.47 19.92
CA GLY A 188 -3.47 1.98 21.22
C GLY A 188 -4.30 0.79 21.71
N PRO A 189 -4.83 0.84 22.96
CA PRO A 189 -5.62 -0.25 23.54
C PRO A 189 -6.88 -0.62 22.73
N ARG A 190 -7.41 0.29 21.90
CA ARG A 190 -8.59 0.03 21.06
C ARG A 190 -8.33 -0.99 19.96
N LEU A 191 -7.06 -1.24 19.63
CA LEU A 191 -6.68 -2.25 18.65
C LEU A 191 -6.70 -3.67 19.25
N VAL A 192 -6.59 -3.82 20.58
CA VAL A 192 -6.45 -5.12 21.27
C VAL A 192 -7.54 -6.13 20.87
N PRO A 193 -8.84 -5.77 20.82
CA PRO A 193 -9.90 -6.70 20.42
C PRO A 193 -9.76 -7.25 18.98
N TYR A 194 -9.05 -6.53 18.11
CA TYR A 194 -8.89 -6.87 16.70
C TYR A 194 -7.54 -7.54 16.40
N LEU A 195 -6.63 -7.62 17.38
CA LEU A 195 -5.33 -8.26 17.23
C LEU A 195 -5.39 -9.68 16.67
N PRO A 196 -6.34 -10.57 17.05
CA PRO A 196 -6.38 -11.92 16.51
C PRO A 196 -6.46 -11.96 14.98
N GLU A 197 -7.30 -11.09 14.40
CA GLU A 197 -7.57 -11.03 12.96
C GLU A 197 -6.34 -10.51 12.19
N PHE A 198 -5.68 -9.48 12.74
CA PHE A 198 -4.45 -8.96 12.18
C PHE A 198 -3.28 -9.93 12.33
N LEU A 199 -3.11 -10.57 13.50
CA LEU A 199 -2.05 -11.54 13.76
C LEU A 199 -2.15 -12.73 12.81
N LYS A 200 -3.35 -13.24 12.56
CA LYS A 200 -3.57 -14.33 11.59
C LYS A 200 -3.02 -13.98 10.21
N THR A 201 -3.31 -12.77 9.75
CA THR A 201 -2.87 -12.30 8.44
C THR A 201 -1.37 -11.98 8.43
N LEU A 202 -0.83 -11.34 9.48
CA LEU A 202 0.59 -11.05 9.64
C LEU A 202 1.45 -12.31 9.66
N ALA A 203 1.04 -13.34 10.41
CA ALA A 203 1.72 -14.62 10.47
C ALA A 203 1.80 -15.27 9.08
N THR A 204 0.69 -15.24 8.34
CA THR A 204 0.64 -15.73 6.97
C THR A 204 1.61 -14.95 6.06
N CYS A 205 1.65 -13.62 6.19
CA CYS A 205 2.55 -12.76 5.41
C CYS A 205 4.03 -12.99 5.74
N ALA A 206 4.38 -13.13 7.01
CA ALA A 206 5.74 -13.42 7.47
C ALA A 206 6.25 -14.80 7.02
N GLY A 207 5.33 -15.75 6.78
CA GLY A 207 5.63 -17.07 6.24
C GLY A 207 5.81 -17.12 4.72
N GLN A 208 5.56 -16.05 3.96
CA GLN A 208 5.56 -16.11 2.50
C GLN A 208 6.97 -16.22 1.89
N GLY A 209 7.14 -17.12 0.92
CA GLY A 209 8.38 -17.24 0.14
C GLY A 209 8.44 -16.35 -1.10
N ALA A 210 7.28 -16.11 -1.75
CA ALA A 210 7.22 -15.42 -3.05
C ALA A 210 7.42 -13.90 -2.96
N HIS A 211 6.99 -13.27 -1.87
CA HIS A 211 6.97 -11.81 -1.72
C HIS A 211 7.89 -11.37 -0.57
N ARG A 212 9.18 -11.25 -0.87
CA ARG A 212 10.22 -10.93 0.14
C ARG A 212 9.97 -9.62 0.88
N ALA A 213 9.53 -8.56 0.17
CA ALA A 213 9.24 -7.26 0.79
C ALA A 213 8.09 -7.37 1.80
N LEU A 214 6.96 -7.98 1.40
CA LEU A 214 5.83 -8.24 2.29
C LEU A 214 6.25 -9.06 3.52
N LYS A 215 7.04 -10.13 3.33
CA LYS A 215 7.56 -10.92 4.45
C LYS A 215 8.39 -10.06 5.42
N GLN A 216 9.27 -9.21 4.90
CA GLN A 216 10.11 -8.33 5.71
C GLN A 216 9.27 -7.35 6.52
N GLU A 217 8.32 -6.66 5.88
CA GLU A 217 7.41 -5.71 6.54
C GLU A 217 6.55 -6.41 7.61
N ALA A 218 5.93 -7.55 7.29
CA ALA A 218 5.15 -8.31 8.26
C ALA A 218 5.98 -8.76 9.46
N SER A 219 7.23 -9.20 9.22
CA SER A 219 8.15 -9.59 10.29
C SER A 219 8.55 -8.40 11.17
N GLN A 220 8.72 -7.21 10.59
CA GLN A 220 8.99 -5.99 11.34
C GLN A 220 7.80 -5.58 12.22
N VAL A 221 6.58 -5.68 11.69
CA VAL A 221 5.36 -5.41 12.47
C VAL A 221 5.23 -6.36 13.65
N LEU A 222 5.45 -7.67 13.45
CA LEU A 222 5.42 -8.65 14.54
C LEU A 222 6.43 -8.28 15.64
N LYS A 223 7.67 -7.94 15.28
CA LYS A 223 8.69 -7.47 16.23
C LYS A 223 8.27 -6.19 16.95
N HIS A 224 7.69 -5.23 16.23
CA HIS A 224 7.18 -3.99 16.81
C HIS A 224 6.05 -4.25 17.81
N TRP A 225 5.12 -5.15 17.49
CA TRP A 225 4.02 -5.51 18.37
C TRP A 225 4.47 -6.20 19.65
N LYS A 226 5.50 -7.05 19.58
CA LYS A 226 6.14 -7.61 20.78
C LYS A 226 6.64 -6.54 21.75
N GLN A 227 7.14 -5.42 21.22
CA GLN A 227 7.65 -4.31 22.03
C GLN A 227 6.55 -3.37 22.53
N THR A 228 5.37 -3.39 21.88
CA THR A 228 4.31 -2.41 22.10
C THR A 228 3.19 -2.93 22.99
N PHE A 229 2.80 -4.20 22.80
CA PHE A 229 1.74 -4.84 23.57
C PHE A 229 2.30 -5.67 24.72
N ARG A 230 1.46 -5.92 25.73
CA ARG A 230 1.84 -6.83 26.82
C ARG A 230 1.87 -8.26 26.28
N GLU A 231 2.78 -9.06 26.82
CA GLU A 231 2.92 -10.47 26.44
C GLU A 231 1.61 -11.25 26.60
N GLU A 232 0.87 -11.01 27.68
CA GLU A 232 -0.44 -11.62 27.95
C GLU A 232 -1.49 -11.30 26.87
N GLU A 233 -1.51 -10.06 26.37
CA GLU A 233 -2.43 -9.62 25.32
C GLU A 233 -2.12 -10.33 24.00
N LEU A 234 -0.84 -10.44 23.65
CA LEU A 234 -0.40 -11.13 22.45
C LEU A 234 -0.64 -12.63 22.53
N LEU A 235 -0.36 -13.28 23.67
CA LEU A 235 -0.60 -14.71 23.86
C LEU A 235 -2.08 -15.03 23.73
N ARG A 236 -2.96 -14.25 24.37
CA ARG A 236 -4.41 -14.40 24.22
C ARG A 236 -4.84 -14.20 22.78
N ALA A 237 -4.35 -13.16 22.12
CA ALA A 237 -4.70 -12.90 20.72
C ALA A 237 -4.20 -14.01 19.77
N CYS A 238 -3.04 -14.62 20.05
CA CYS A 238 -2.54 -15.78 19.31
C CYS A 238 -3.41 -17.03 19.53
N GLN A 239 -3.90 -17.26 20.75
CA GLN A 239 -4.84 -18.34 21.07
C GLN A 239 -6.17 -18.14 20.33
N ASP A 240 -6.73 -16.94 20.40
CA ASP A 240 -7.98 -16.59 19.71
C ASP A 240 -7.85 -16.69 18.18
N ALA A 241 -6.65 -16.45 17.64
CA ALA A 241 -6.33 -16.60 16.23
C ALA A 241 -6.00 -18.04 15.81
N SER A 242 -5.98 -19.00 16.74
CA SER A 242 -5.54 -20.38 16.55
C SER A 242 -4.15 -20.50 15.89
N LEU A 243 -3.22 -19.63 16.30
CA LEU A 243 -1.86 -19.60 15.74
C LEU A 243 -0.95 -20.61 16.44
N ASP A 244 -0.14 -21.31 15.65
CA ASP A 244 0.87 -22.25 16.14
C ASP A 244 1.96 -21.52 16.93
N ALA A 245 2.54 -22.19 17.93
CA ALA A 245 3.62 -21.68 18.78
C ALA A 245 4.86 -21.23 17.98
N LYS A 246 5.03 -21.72 16.74
CA LYS A 246 6.07 -21.25 15.82
C LYS A 246 5.92 -19.78 15.41
N VAL A 247 4.70 -19.23 15.39
CA VAL A 247 4.48 -17.79 15.15
C VAL A 247 4.95 -16.97 16.34
N LEU A 248 4.80 -17.50 17.57
CA LEU A 248 5.39 -16.91 18.77
C LEU A 248 6.93 -16.94 18.74
N GLN A 249 7.55 -17.89 18.02
CA GLN A 249 8.99 -17.90 17.80
C GLN A 249 9.46 -16.84 16.78
N LEU A 250 8.61 -16.45 15.81
CA LEU A 250 8.88 -15.30 14.93
C LEU A 250 8.72 -13.96 15.66
N LEU A 251 7.95 -13.96 16.75
CA LEU A 251 7.94 -12.91 17.76
C LEU A 251 9.15 -13.02 18.72
N GLY A 252 10.04 -14.01 18.58
CA GLY A 252 11.25 -14.25 19.38
C GLY A 252 12.37 -13.25 19.14
#